data_AF-A0A0L0UV55-F1
#
_entry.id   AF-A0A0L0UV55-F1
#
_cell.length_a   1.000
_cell.length_b   1.000
_cell.length_c   1.000
_cell.angle_alpha   90.00
_cell.angle_beta   90.00
_cell.angle_gamma   90.00
#
_symmetry.space_group_name_H-M   'P 1'
#
loop_
_entity.id
_entity.type
_entity.pdbx_description
1 polymer ?
#
loop_
_entity_poly.entity_id
_entity_poly.type
_entity_poly.pdbx_seq_one_letter_code
_entity_poly.pdbx_strand_id
1 'polypeptide(L)'
;MAKYIEGYPLDMVTEIVEETWERLSFSILDDINRIIIDQKSLPKHQKPGQYTALVPAVSYQFKTMDFLYKQGFIKKEAVRRYVFHDKESVKNLITYVHSGFVEKKFISANEQEMWEGNESIINHWYFPLMHKMFEAFDEKDQQIIALYRMELKILKSSNFLEHSQHISKELKEKLASLSVEEYVDRLQTILNGSNKSIEFAEMGINRVKLGVNERNQMKIEIGKMIQLLHDLRSNHSSDDKTDLEQLLFYVSVCYFLDFTERNICKGIVEETEAETIVNGFLTSTADRKATQSSTTLGEYLHSAGDLLRLLNDEESQSYSEKNEAYLKKTIENHIKELSIKITEVKKWYEIAGNNCIIYGSLEPELYNWMISYTNEKMSTLKDCATRSWKA
;
A
#
# COMPACT_ATOMS: atom_id res chain seq x y z
N MET A 1 -4.81 -27.44 36.28
CA MET A 1 -3.67 -26.64 36.80
C MET A 1 -2.66 -27.60 37.41
N ALA A 2 -1.36 -27.36 37.26
CA ALA A 2 -0.34 -28.32 37.71
C ALA A 2 -0.16 -28.30 39.25
N LYS A 3 0.17 -29.45 39.86
CA LYS A 3 0.22 -29.63 41.34
C LYS A 3 1.21 -28.71 42.08
N TYR A 4 2.16 -28.09 41.40
CA TYR A 4 3.21 -27.25 42.01
C TYR A 4 2.82 -25.77 42.17
N ILE A 5 1.64 -25.37 41.70
CA ILE A 5 1.10 -24.00 41.86
C ILE A 5 -0.11 -23.97 42.82
N GLU A 6 -0.50 -25.12 43.38
CA GLU A 6 -1.51 -25.20 44.45
C GLU A 6 -0.95 -24.54 45.73
N GLY A 7 -1.48 -23.36 46.08
CA GLY A 7 -1.13 -22.60 47.29
C GLY A 7 -0.68 -21.17 47.03
N TYR A 8 -0.41 -20.79 45.79
CA TYR A 8 -0.11 -19.40 45.41
C TYR A 8 -1.40 -18.64 45.09
N PRO A 9 -1.46 -17.32 45.39
CA PRO A 9 -2.53 -16.45 44.93
C PRO A 9 -2.70 -16.53 43.40
N LEU A 10 -3.94 -16.67 42.93
CA LEU A 10 -4.26 -16.89 41.51
C LEU A 10 -3.76 -15.75 40.61
N ASP A 11 -3.80 -14.52 41.11
CA ASP A 11 -3.25 -13.31 40.49
C ASP A 11 -1.75 -13.42 40.26
N MET A 12 -0.98 -13.84 41.26
CA MET A 12 0.48 -14.05 41.11
C MET A 12 0.80 -15.17 40.11
N VAL A 13 0.05 -16.27 40.14
CA VAL A 13 0.24 -17.37 39.18
C VAL A 13 -0.06 -16.92 37.76
N THR A 14 -1.10 -16.10 37.58
CA THR A 14 -1.49 -15.55 36.27
C THR A 14 -0.41 -14.60 35.75
N GLU A 15 0.09 -13.68 36.58
CA GLU A 15 1.16 -12.74 36.24
C GLU A 15 2.46 -13.45 35.83
N ILE A 16 2.89 -14.45 36.60
CA ILE A 16 4.10 -15.23 36.27
C ILE A 16 3.93 -15.96 34.93
N VAL A 17 2.76 -16.56 34.69
CA VAL A 17 2.47 -17.25 33.43
C VAL A 17 2.47 -16.27 32.27
N GLU A 18 1.82 -15.11 32.41
CA GLU A 18 1.82 -14.05 31.41
C GLU A 18 3.22 -13.54 31.09
N GLU A 19 4.02 -13.18 32.10
CA GLU A 19 5.41 -12.74 31.90
C GLU A 19 6.28 -13.81 31.24
N THR A 20 6.09 -15.08 31.63
CA THR A 20 6.86 -16.20 31.06
C THR A 20 6.53 -16.38 29.58
N TRP A 21 5.24 -16.35 29.22
CA TRP A 21 4.80 -16.44 27.84
C TRP A 21 5.25 -15.24 27.01
N GLU A 22 5.22 -14.03 27.58
CA GLU A 22 5.70 -12.83 26.90
C GLU A 22 7.22 -12.92 26.63
N ARG A 23 8.03 -13.31 27.61
CA ARG A 23 9.48 -13.50 27.43
C ARG A 23 9.81 -14.59 26.40
N LEU A 24 9.11 -15.72 26.47
CA LEU A 24 9.29 -16.79 25.50
C LEU A 24 8.90 -16.33 24.08
N SER A 25 7.81 -15.57 23.96
CA SER A 25 7.35 -15.00 22.69
C SER A 25 8.41 -14.10 22.06
N PHE A 26 9.03 -13.21 22.85
CA PHE A 26 10.13 -12.37 22.36
C PHE A 26 11.34 -13.19 21.95
N SER A 27 11.73 -14.19 22.74
CA SER A 27 12.85 -15.07 22.39
C SER A 27 12.65 -15.77 21.05
N ILE A 28 11.44 -16.28 20.77
CA ILE A 28 11.12 -16.94 19.51
C ILE A 28 11.21 -15.95 18.34
N LEU A 29 10.64 -14.75 18.49
CA LEU A 29 10.66 -13.74 17.44
C LEU A 29 12.09 -13.24 17.16
N ASP A 30 12.92 -13.08 18.19
CA ASP A 30 14.32 -12.69 18.07
C ASP A 30 15.16 -13.77 17.37
N ASP A 31 14.93 -15.05 17.69
CA ASP A 31 15.61 -16.15 17.00
C ASP A 31 15.24 -16.20 15.51
N ILE A 32 13.96 -16.02 15.16
CA ILE A 32 13.52 -15.94 13.75
C ILE A 32 14.17 -14.73 13.05
N ASN A 33 14.22 -13.58 13.72
CA ASN A 33 14.87 -12.37 13.20
C ASN A 33 16.35 -12.62 12.89
N ARG A 34 17.08 -13.27 13.79
CA ARG A 34 18.47 -13.63 13.55
C ARG A 34 18.62 -14.52 12.32
N ILE A 35 17.74 -15.52 12.15
CA ILE A 35 17.73 -16.38 10.96
C ILE A 35 17.50 -15.55 9.68
N ILE A 36 16.59 -14.57 9.70
CA ILE A 36 16.35 -13.69 8.55
C ILE A 36 17.60 -12.89 8.20
N ILE A 37 18.26 -12.29 9.20
CA ILE A 37 19.51 -11.53 9.02
C ILE A 37 20.60 -12.42 8.42
N ASP A 38 20.81 -13.60 9.00
CA ASP A 38 21.82 -14.57 8.55
C ASP A 38 21.56 -15.00 7.10
N GLN A 39 20.29 -15.28 6.75
CA GLN A 39 19.93 -15.70 5.40
C GLN A 39 20.10 -14.58 4.37
N LYS A 40 19.76 -13.33 4.70
CA LYS A 40 19.96 -12.17 3.81
C LYS A 40 21.44 -11.82 3.61
N SER A 41 22.29 -12.12 4.58
CA SER A 41 23.74 -11.91 4.46
C SER A 41 24.40 -12.81 3.41
N LEU A 42 23.70 -13.85 2.94
CA LEU A 42 24.24 -14.77 1.93
C LEU A 42 24.31 -14.09 0.55
N PRO A 43 25.41 -14.27 -0.22
CA PRO A 43 25.63 -13.61 -1.51
C PRO A 43 24.50 -13.79 -2.54
N LYS A 44 23.79 -14.92 -2.48
CA LYS A 44 22.64 -15.21 -3.36
C LYS A 44 21.44 -14.27 -3.15
N HIS A 45 21.34 -13.63 -2.00
CA HIS A 45 20.28 -12.67 -1.66
C HIS A 45 20.74 -11.20 -1.77
N GLN A 46 22.01 -10.95 -2.15
CA GLN A 46 22.59 -9.60 -2.30
C GLN A 46 22.65 -9.13 -3.76
N LYS A 47 22.05 -9.87 -4.72
CA LYS A 47 22.12 -9.49 -6.14
C LYS A 47 21.29 -8.22 -6.39
N PRO A 48 21.88 -7.17 -7.00
CA PRO A 48 21.16 -5.96 -7.40
C PRO A 48 19.99 -6.32 -8.31
N GLY A 49 18.81 -5.74 -8.07
CA GLY A 49 17.60 -5.95 -8.87
C GLY A 49 16.76 -7.18 -8.53
N GLN A 50 17.19 -8.05 -7.59
CA GLN A 50 16.37 -9.15 -7.08
C GLN A 50 15.65 -8.76 -5.78
N TYR A 51 14.75 -7.78 -5.86
CA TYR A 51 13.94 -7.28 -4.74
C TYR A 51 12.86 -8.27 -4.24
N THR A 52 12.85 -9.53 -4.68
CA THR A 52 11.63 -10.36 -4.64
C THR A 52 11.75 -11.75 -4.04
N ALA A 53 12.96 -12.24 -3.73
CA ALA A 53 13.07 -13.56 -3.09
C ALA A 53 12.76 -13.45 -1.60
N LEU A 54 11.49 -13.67 -1.24
CA LEU A 54 11.06 -13.79 0.15
C LEU A 54 11.91 -14.87 0.82
N VAL A 55 12.68 -14.46 1.82
CA VAL A 55 13.37 -15.39 2.71
C VAL A 55 12.28 -16.16 3.47
N PRO A 56 12.20 -17.51 3.40
CA PRO A 56 11.10 -18.26 4.00
C PRO A 56 10.83 -17.93 5.47
N ALA A 57 11.89 -17.61 6.22
CA ALA A 57 11.81 -17.19 7.62
C ALA A 57 10.95 -15.93 7.84
N VAL A 58 10.85 -15.03 6.86
CA VAL A 58 9.96 -13.85 6.93
C VAL A 58 8.49 -14.27 7.03
N SER A 59 8.06 -15.29 6.26
CA SER A 59 6.69 -15.82 6.37
C SER A 59 6.42 -16.41 7.74
N TYR A 60 7.39 -17.13 8.30
CA TYR A 60 7.29 -17.69 9.66
C TYR A 60 7.24 -16.60 10.72
N GLN A 61 7.99 -15.51 10.58
CA GLN A 61 7.95 -14.39 11.51
C GLN A 61 6.54 -13.82 11.63
N PHE A 62 5.91 -13.45 10.52
CA PHE A 62 4.58 -12.82 10.54
C PHE A 62 3.49 -13.80 10.97
N LYS A 63 3.55 -15.07 10.56
CA LYS A 63 2.63 -16.12 11.03
C LYS A 63 2.76 -16.35 12.55
N THR A 64 3.99 -16.38 13.06
CA THR A 64 4.26 -16.55 14.49
C THR A 64 3.78 -15.34 15.27
N MET A 65 4.11 -14.12 14.81
CA MET A 65 3.67 -12.88 15.44
C MET A 65 2.15 -12.76 15.47
N ASP A 66 1.46 -13.12 14.38
CA ASP A 66 -0.01 -13.19 14.35
C ASP A 66 -0.58 -14.18 15.35
N PHE A 67 -0.02 -15.38 15.44
CA PHE A 67 -0.43 -16.37 16.44
C PHE A 67 -0.25 -15.84 17.86
N LEU A 68 0.93 -15.32 18.20
CA LEU A 68 1.24 -14.79 19.52
C LEU A 68 0.33 -13.62 19.90
N TYR A 69 0.02 -12.73 18.95
CA TYR A 69 -0.90 -11.63 19.15
C TYR A 69 -2.35 -12.11 19.35
N LYS A 70 -2.80 -13.10 18.56
CA LYS A 70 -4.14 -13.71 18.72
C LYS A 70 -4.33 -14.37 20.08
N GLN A 71 -3.29 -15.00 20.62
CA GLN A 71 -3.32 -15.62 21.95
C GLN A 71 -3.17 -14.60 23.10
N GLY A 72 -2.87 -13.33 22.80
CA GLY A 72 -2.63 -12.30 23.81
C GLY A 72 -1.27 -12.40 24.50
N PHE A 73 -0.34 -13.21 23.98
CA PHE A 73 1.01 -13.35 24.54
C PHE A 73 1.91 -12.15 24.23
N ILE A 74 1.59 -11.40 23.17
CA ILE A 74 2.23 -10.13 22.85
C ILE A 74 1.17 -9.05 22.63
N LYS A 75 1.51 -7.82 23.02
CA LYS A 75 0.65 -6.64 22.85
C LYS A 75 0.92 -5.94 21.52
N LYS A 76 0.08 -4.95 21.17
CA LYS A 76 0.22 -4.18 19.92
C LYS A 76 1.58 -3.49 19.80
N GLU A 77 2.14 -3.01 20.91
CA GLU A 77 3.44 -2.33 20.96
C GLU A 77 4.59 -3.26 20.56
N ALA A 78 4.49 -4.54 20.93
CA ALA A 78 5.46 -5.56 20.52
C ALA A 78 5.40 -5.79 19.01
N VAL A 79 4.21 -5.99 18.45
CA VAL A 79 4.02 -6.16 17.00
C VAL A 79 4.62 -4.98 16.24
N ARG A 80 4.30 -3.75 16.67
CA ARG A 80 4.85 -2.52 16.07
C ARG A 80 6.37 -2.46 16.18
N ARG A 81 6.95 -2.82 17.33
CA ARG A 81 8.41 -2.83 17.52
C ARG A 81 9.11 -3.73 16.52
N TYR A 82 8.59 -4.93 16.24
CA TYR A 82 9.20 -5.84 15.28
C TYR A 82 9.05 -5.37 13.82
N VAL A 83 7.89 -4.84 13.45
CA VAL A 83 7.63 -4.41 12.07
C VAL A 83 8.34 -3.11 11.73
N PHE A 84 8.31 -2.13 12.64
CA PHE A 84 8.85 -0.78 12.44
C PHE A 84 10.23 -0.60 13.07
N HIS A 85 10.94 -1.69 13.37
CA HIS A 85 12.30 -1.61 13.90
C HIS A 85 13.23 -0.86 12.94
N ASP A 86 13.12 -1.20 11.66
CA ASP A 86 13.88 -0.61 10.57
C ASP A 86 13.09 -0.67 9.25
N LYS A 87 13.61 0.02 8.23
CA LYS A 87 13.03 0.07 6.89
C LYS A 87 12.88 -1.32 6.26
N GLU A 88 13.85 -2.20 6.50
CA GLU A 88 13.89 -3.54 5.92
C GLU A 88 12.80 -4.47 6.50
N SER A 89 12.45 -4.30 7.76
CA SER A 89 11.39 -5.04 8.45
C SER A 89 10.02 -4.67 7.91
N VAL A 90 9.80 -3.40 7.55
CA VAL A 90 8.58 -2.97 6.87
C VAL A 90 8.55 -3.49 5.42
N LYS A 91 9.69 -3.47 4.71
CA LYS A 91 9.81 -4.09 3.38
C LYS A 91 9.49 -5.59 3.44
N ASN A 92 9.96 -6.30 4.47
CA ASN A 92 9.61 -7.70 4.73
C ASN A 92 8.10 -7.90 4.91
N LEU A 93 7.40 -7.02 5.63
CA LEU A 93 5.94 -7.08 5.75
C LEU A 93 5.28 -6.92 4.38
N ILE A 94 5.71 -5.94 3.60
CA ILE A 94 5.20 -5.68 2.25
C ILE A 94 5.39 -6.93 1.37
N THR A 95 6.59 -7.53 1.36
CA THR A 95 6.88 -8.75 0.60
C THR A 95 6.09 -9.95 1.13
N TYR A 96 5.97 -10.12 2.44
CA TYR A 96 5.17 -11.18 3.05
C TYR A 96 3.74 -11.11 2.55
N VAL A 97 3.14 -9.92 2.58
CA VAL A 97 1.77 -9.78 2.13
C VAL A 97 1.64 -10.03 0.63
N HIS A 98 2.53 -9.47 -0.19
CA HIS A 98 2.57 -9.73 -1.64
C HIS A 98 2.70 -11.24 -1.95
N SER A 99 3.59 -11.95 -1.26
CA SER A 99 3.76 -13.40 -1.43
C SER A 99 2.54 -14.19 -0.95
N GLY A 100 1.90 -13.72 0.13
CA GLY A 100 0.73 -14.34 0.70
C GLY A 100 -0.45 -14.36 -0.25
N PHE A 101 -0.53 -13.45 -1.23
CA PHE A 101 -1.57 -13.43 -2.26
C PHE A 101 -1.43 -14.52 -3.32
N VAL A 102 -0.20 -14.86 -3.73
CA VAL A 102 0.09 -15.86 -4.78
C VAL A 102 -0.43 -17.25 -4.40
N GLU A 103 -0.53 -17.53 -3.11
CA GLU A 103 -0.88 -18.84 -2.56
C GLU A 103 -2.37 -18.98 -2.18
N LYS A 104 -3.23 -17.97 -2.44
CA LYS A 104 -4.58 -17.91 -1.86
C LYS A 104 -5.69 -18.26 -2.86
N LYS A 105 -6.66 -19.05 -2.40
CA LYS A 105 -7.83 -19.52 -3.18
C LYS A 105 -8.67 -18.40 -3.82
N PHE A 106 -8.76 -17.23 -3.19
CA PHE A 106 -9.70 -16.17 -3.59
C PHE A 106 -9.07 -14.99 -4.32
N ILE A 107 -7.74 -14.89 -4.34
CA ILE A 107 -7.02 -13.84 -5.07
C ILE A 107 -6.43 -14.49 -6.33
N SER A 108 -6.81 -14.02 -7.51
CA SER A 108 -6.27 -14.60 -8.74
C SER A 108 -4.87 -14.06 -9.04
N ALA A 109 -4.03 -14.90 -9.65
CA ALA A 109 -2.65 -14.54 -10.01
C ALA A 109 -2.57 -13.36 -11.00
N ASN A 110 -3.56 -13.19 -11.90
CA ASN A 110 -3.57 -12.09 -12.88
C ASN A 110 -3.93 -10.73 -12.25
N GLU A 111 -4.60 -10.72 -11.09
CA GLU A 111 -4.98 -9.48 -10.43
C GLU A 111 -3.93 -9.00 -9.41
N GLN A 112 -2.86 -9.78 -9.23
CA GLN A 112 -1.65 -9.40 -8.51
C GLN A 112 -1.01 -8.12 -9.07
N GLU A 113 -1.17 -7.89 -10.38
CA GLU A 113 -0.72 -6.69 -11.10
C GLU A 113 -1.59 -5.46 -10.78
N MET A 114 -2.89 -5.62 -10.49
CA MET A 114 -3.75 -4.51 -10.03
C MET A 114 -3.43 -4.08 -8.59
N TRP A 115 -2.90 -4.99 -7.76
CA TRP A 115 -2.33 -4.68 -6.45
C TRP A 115 -0.90 -4.14 -6.52
N GLU A 116 -0.36 -3.93 -7.71
CA GLU A 116 0.67 -2.92 -7.94
C GLU A 116 0.07 -1.49 -7.98
N GLY A 117 -1.25 -1.36 -7.81
CA GLY A 117 -1.94 -0.14 -7.41
C GLY A 117 -1.65 0.27 -5.96
N ASN A 118 -1.73 1.56 -5.63
CA ASN A 118 -1.08 2.14 -4.45
C ASN A 118 -1.89 2.17 -3.15
N GLU A 119 -3.11 1.62 -3.10
CA GLU A 119 -3.85 1.43 -1.84
C GLU A 119 -3.08 0.57 -0.86
N SER A 120 -2.83 1.08 0.35
CA SER A 120 -2.08 0.37 1.38
C SER A 120 -2.47 -1.11 1.47
N ILE A 121 -1.49 -2.00 1.36
CA ILE A 121 -1.69 -3.46 1.32
C ILE A 121 -2.51 -3.98 2.51
N ILE A 122 -2.40 -3.30 3.64
CA ILE A 122 -3.08 -3.62 4.88
C ILE A 122 -4.56 -3.18 4.89
N ASN A 123 -5.00 -2.39 3.92
CA ASN A 123 -6.38 -1.92 3.78
C ASN A 123 -7.28 -2.94 3.07
N HIS A 124 -6.70 -3.96 2.43
CA HIS A 124 -7.50 -5.03 1.83
C HIS A 124 -8.24 -5.79 2.94
N TRP A 125 -9.56 -5.93 2.78
CA TRP A 125 -10.46 -6.56 3.76
C TRP A 125 -10.04 -7.97 4.22
N TYR A 126 -9.24 -8.66 3.41
CA TYR A 126 -8.85 -10.04 3.62
C TYR A 126 -7.78 -10.19 4.72
N PHE A 127 -6.85 -9.23 4.85
CA PHE A 127 -5.76 -9.37 5.82
C PHE A 127 -6.17 -9.21 7.27
N PRO A 128 -6.96 -8.20 7.67
CA PRO A 128 -7.42 -8.09 9.06
C PRO A 128 -8.20 -9.34 9.50
N LEU A 129 -8.91 -9.97 8.56
CA LEU A 129 -9.69 -11.18 8.80
C LEU A 129 -8.81 -12.42 9.04
N MET A 130 -7.71 -12.55 8.29
CA MET A 130 -6.81 -13.70 8.39
C MET A 130 -5.70 -13.53 9.40
N HIS A 131 -5.27 -12.29 9.60
CA HIS A 131 -4.09 -11.92 10.38
C HIS A 131 -4.47 -10.76 11.31
N LYS A 132 -4.80 -11.10 12.55
CA LYS A 132 -5.23 -10.16 13.58
C LYS A 132 -4.13 -9.15 13.92
N MET A 133 -2.86 -9.50 13.69
CA MET A 133 -1.75 -8.57 13.92
C MET A 133 -1.85 -7.25 13.15
N PHE A 134 -2.59 -7.18 12.03
CA PHE A 134 -2.81 -5.92 11.31
C PHE A 134 -3.63 -4.90 12.12
N GLU A 135 -4.42 -5.36 13.11
CA GLU A 135 -5.11 -4.47 14.06
C GLU A 135 -4.14 -3.69 14.96
N ALA A 136 -2.87 -4.10 15.04
CA ALA A 136 -1.87 -3.42 15.86
C ALA A 136 -1.35 -2.11 15.23
N PHE A 137 -1.60 -1.89 13.93
CA PHE A 137 -1.07 -0.75 13.19
C PHE A 137 -2.01 0.46 13.25
N ASP A 138 -1.52 1.57 13.78
CA ASP A 138 -2.26 2.85 13.76
C ASP A 138 -2.10 3.60 12.44
N GLU A 139 -2.83 4.69 12.26
CA GLU A 139 -2.83 5.47 11.01
C GLU A 139 -1.41 5.89 10.55
N LYS A 140 -0.53 6.24 11.49
CA LYS A 140 0.84 6.64 11.17
C LYS A 140 1.67 5.45 10.70
N ASP A 141 1.51 4.30 11.33
CA ASP A 141 2.11 3.03 10.89
C ASP A 141 1.66 2.70 9.45
N GLN A 142 0.38 2.91 9.13
CA GLN A 142 -0.16 2.70 7.78
C GLN A 142 0.46 3.65 6.75
N GLN A 143 0.68 4.93 7.12
CA GLN A 143 1.35 5.91 6.26
C GLN A 143 2.79 5.52 5.95
N ILE A 144 3.53 4.97 6.94
CA ILE A 144 4.91 4.49 6.74
C ILE A 144 4.92 3.28 5.80
N ILE A 145 4.02 2.32 5.98
CA ILE A 145 3.87 1.16 5.10
C ILE A 145 3.58 1.62 3.65
N ALA A 146 2.64 2.56 3.49
CA ALA A 146 2.30 3.10 2.18
C ALA A 146 3.51 3.78 1.51
N LEU A 147 4.24 4.61 2.27
CA LEU A 147 5.44 5.32 1.81
C LEU A 147 6.50 4.35 1.26
N TYR A 148 6.87 3.33 2.03
CA TYR A 148 7.86 2.35 1.59
C TYR A 148 7.37 1.43 0.48
N ARG A 149 6.07 1.21 0.37
CA ARG A 149 5.54 0.48 -0.78
C ARG A 149 5.66 1.29 -2.07
N MET A 150 5.35 2.58 -2.03
CA MET A 150 5.55 3.47 -3.19
C MET A 150 7.03 3.50 -3.58
N GLU A 151 7.93 3.60 -2.60
CA GLU A 151 9.37 3.47 -2.85
C GLU A 151 9.72 2.19 -3.63
N LEU A 152 9.32 1.02 -3.11
CA LEU A 152 9.64 -0.27 -3.73
C LEU A 152 9.14 -0.36 -5.17
N LYS A 153 7.95 0.16 -5.47
CA LYS A 153 7.38 0.14 -6.82
C LYS A 153 8.11 1.06 -7.78
N ILE A 154 8.38 2.30 -7.35
CA ILE A 154 9.14 3.26 -8.16
C ILE A 154 10.51 2.66 -8.47
N LEU A 155 11.22 2.11 -7.49
CA LEU A 155 12.53 1.47 -7.69
C LEU A 155 12.46 0.24 -8.61
N LYS A 156 11.44 -0.62 -8.45
CA LYS A 156 11.26 -1.82 -9.29
C LYS A 156 11.04 -1.42 -10.75
N SER A 157 10.08 -0.53 -11.02
CA SER A 157 9.76 -0.12 -12.38
C SER A 157 10.87 0.76 -12.98
N SER A 158 11.50 1.66 -12.22
CA SER A 158 12.70 2.39 -12.66
C SER A 158 13.79 1.45 -13.13
N ASN A 159 14.14 0.46 -12.31
CA ASN A 159 15.18 -0.51 -12.66
C ASN A 159 14.82 -1.30 -13.92
N PHE A 160 13.55 -1.67 -14.11
CA PHE A 160 13.12 -2.31 -15.36
C PHE A 160 13.31 -1.38 -16.57
N LEU A 161 12.82 -0.14 -16.48
CA LEU A 161 12.87 0.84 -17.55
C LEU A 161 14.30 1.26 -17.93
N GLU A 162 15.18 1.41 -16.94
CA GLU A 162 16.61 1.71 -17.16
C GLU A 162 17.32 0.62 -17.98
N HIS A 163 16.93 -0.64 -17.80
CA HIS A 163 17.49 -1.78 -18.52
C HIS A 163 16.74 -2.14 -19.81
N SER A 164 15.55 -1.58 -20.05
CA SER A 164 14.79 -1.82 -21.27
C SER A 164 15.49 -1.22 -22.49
N GLN A 165 15.53 -1.95 -23.61
CA GLN A 165 16.07 -1.45 -24.88
C GLN A 165 15.11 -0.49 -25.59
N HIS A 166 13.85 -0.44 -25.15
CA HIS A 166 12.78 0.34 -25.79
C HIS A 166 12.62 1.75 -25.18
N ILE A 167 13.46 2.11 -24.22
CA ILE A 167 13.46 3.42 -23.56
C ILE A 167 14.65 4.27 -24.05
N SER A 168 14.39 5.55 -24.32
CA SER A 168 15.41 6.49 -24.82
C SER A 168 16.52 6.71 -23.79
N LYS A 169 17.74 7.02 -24.27
CA LYS A 169 18.88 7.31 -23.38
C LYS A 169 18.60 8.49 -22.44
N GLU A 170 17.94 9.52 -22.94
CA GLU A 170 17.55 10.69 -22.14
C GLU A 170 16.61 10.32 -20.99
N LEU A 171 15.61 9.47 -21.25
CA LEU A 171 14.68 9.01 -20.22
C LEU A 171 15.42 8.15 -19.16
N LYS A 172 16.38 7.31 -19.56
CA LYS A 172 17.23 6.56 -18.63
C LYS A 172 18.07 7.48 -17.74
N GLU A 173 18.67 8.52 -18.30
CA GLU A 173 19.46 9.50 -17.55
C GLU A 173 18.58 10.26 -16.54
N LYS A 174 17.34 10.60 -16.92
CA LYS A 174 16.36 11.23 -16.02
C LYS A 174 15.90 10.28 -14.91
N LEU A 175 15.61 9.01 -15.21
CA LEU A 175 15.27 7.99 -14.21
C LEU A 175 16.38 7.81 -13.18
N ALA A 176 17.63 7.67 -13.64
CA ALA A 176 18.80 7.53 -12.79
C ALA A 176 19.10 8.79 -11.93
N SER A 177 18.53 9.94 -12.29
CA SER A 177 18.70 11.20 -11.54
C SER A 177 17.77 11.33 -10.33
N LEU A 178 16.75 10.46 -10.21
CA LEU A 178 15.83 10.46 -9.09
C LEU A 178 16.51 9.89 -7.85
N SER A 179 16.45 10.64 -6.75
CA SER A 179 16.96 10.19 -5.45
C SER A 179 15.82 9.65 -4.59
N VAL A 180 15.12 8.63 -5.10
CA VAL A 180 13.87 8.10 -4.50
C VAL A 180 14.08 7.68 -3.04
N GLU A 181 15.13 6.90 -2.76
CA GLU A 181 15.40 6.41 -1.41
C GLU A 181 15.69 7.55 -0.43
N GLU A 182 16.54 8.50 -0.84
CA GLU A 182 16.85 9.66 0.00
C GLU A 182 15.61 10.55 0.24
N TYR A 183 14.77 10.69 -0.78
CA TYR A 183 13.54 11.47 -0.66
C TYR A 183 12.55 10.77 0.29
N VAL A 184 12.40 9.45 0.21
CA VAL A 184 11.61 8.64 1.14
C VAL A 184 12.12 8.77 2.57
N ASP A 185 13.44 8.69 2.79
CA ASP A 185 14.04 8.81 4.12
C ASP A 185 13.81 10.23 4.71
N ARG A 186 13.86 11.26 3.87
CA ARG A 186 13.47 12.63 4.26
C ARG A 186 11.99 12.71 4.65
N LEU A 187 11.08 12.18 3.84
CA LEU A 187 9.65 12.20 4.14
C LEU A 187 9.33 11.42 5.43
N GLN A 188 9.96 10.27 5.64
CA GLN A 188 9.82 9.50 6.87
C GLN A 188 10.32 10.30 8.09
N THR A 189 11.46 10.97 7.97
CA THR A 189 11.99 11.84 9.03
C THR A 189 10.99 12.94 9.38
N ILE A 190 10.34 13.54 8.37
CA ILE A 190 9.30 14.56 8.57
C ILE A 190 8.06 13.98 9.26
N LEU A 191 7.56 12.82 8.80
CA LEU A 191 6.43 12.12 9.43
C LEU A 191 6.71 11.78 10.90
N ASN A 192 7.94 11.37 11.20
CA ASN A 192 8.38 11.04 12.54
C ASN A 192 8.70 12.26 13.41
N GLY A 193 9.17 13.35 12.82
CA GLY A 193 9.55 14.60 13.47
C GLY A 193 8.40 15.55 13.81
N SER A 194 7.16 15.19 13.48
CA SER A 194 5.93 15.99 13.67
C SER A 194 5.54 16.35 15.12
N ASN A 195 6.43 16.11 16.10
CA ASN A 195 6.36 16.73 17.44
C ASN A 195 6.93 18.16 17.51
N LYS A 196 7.40 18.75 16.40
CA LYS A 196 7.84 20.15 16.36
C LYS A 196 6.77 21.04 15.69
N SER A 197 6.06 21.77 16.55
CA SER A 197 5.04 22.80 16.28
C SER A 197 3.86 22.37 15.40
N ILE A 198 2.84 21.79 16.03
CA ILE A 198 1.49 21.69 15.48
C ILE A 198 0.86 23.09 15.58
N GLU A 199 0.85 23.86 14.48
CA GLU A 199 -0.11 24.96 14.35
C GLU A 199 -1.45 24.31 13.97
N PHE A 200 -2.39 24.25 14.93
CA PHE A 200 -3.76 23.82 14.67
C PHE A 200 -4.40 24.79 13.66
N ALA A 201 -4.51 24.38 12.40
CA ALA A 201 -5.41 25.01 11.44
C ALA A 201 -6.81 24.39 11.58
N GLU A 202 -7.86 25.20 11.45
CA GLU A 202 -9.28 24.97 11.75
C GLU A 202 -9.98 23.75 11.09
N MET A 203 -9.27 22.78 10.51
CA MET A 203 -9.89 21.58 9.91
C MET A 203 -9.12 20.28 10.12
N GLY A 204 -8.41 20.10 11.25
CA GLY A 204 -7.85 18.79 11.63
C GLY A 204 -6.72 18.27 10.73
N ILE A 205 -6.06 19.15 9.96
CA ILE A 205 -4.93 18.79 9.09
C ILE A 205 -3.63 19.21 9.80
N ASN A 206 -2.78 18.24 10.13
CA ASN A 206 -1.44 18.50 10.64
C ASN A 206 -0.60 19.23 9.58
N ARG A 207 -0.29 20.50 9.80
CA ARG A 207 0.69 21.22 8.97
C ARG A 207 2.06 21.07 9.59
N VAL A 208 2.93 20.28 8.96
CA VAL A 208 4.34 20.25 9.35
C VAL A 208 5.01 21.53 8.87
N LYS A 209 5.58 22.31 9.80
CA LYS A 209 6.29 23.55 9.47
C LYS A 209 7.69 23.21 8.96
N LEU A 210 7.82 23.06 7.65
CA LEU A 210 9.08 22.76 6.98
C LEU A 210 10.02 23.97 6.97
N GLY A 211 11.31 23.72 7.17
CA GLY A 211 12.35 24.72 6.92
C GLY A 211 12.45 25.07 5.42
N VAL A 212 12.93 26.28 5.10
CA VAL A 212 13.09 26.74 3.70
C VAL A 212 13.96 25.77 2.88
N ASN A 213 15.05 25.27 3.47
CA ASN A 213 15.95 24.33 2.79
C ASN A 213 15.28 22.96 2.53
N GLU A 214 14.46 22.47 3.47
CA GLU A 214 13.72 21.22 3.32
C GLU A 214 12.69 21.35 2.21
N ARG A 215 11.92 22.45 2.21
CA ARG A 215 10.95 22.74 1.15
C ARG A 215 11.62 22.83 -0.21
N ASN A 216 12.74 23.54 -0.33
CA ASN A 216 13.47 23.67 -1.60
C ASN A 216 13.99 22.33 -2.10
N GLN A 217 14.52 21.47 -1.22
CA GLN A 217 14.93 20.12 -1.61
C GLN A 217 13.77 19.24 -2.04
N MET A 218 12.61 19.35 -1.37
CA MET A 218 11.40 18.65 -1.81
C MET A 218 10.97 19.11 -3.20
N LYS A 219 10.94 20.43 -3.46
CA LYS A 219 10.61 20.97 -4.78
C LYS A 219 11.51 20.42 -5.89
N ILE A 220 12.81 20.26 -5.63
CA ILE A 220 13.74 19.70 -6.62
C ILE A 220 13.33 18.28 -7.03
N GLU A 221 13.10 17.38 -6.06
CA GLU A 221 12.71 16.00 -6.37
C GLU A 221 11.30 15.92 -6.98
N ILE A 222 10.35 16.72 -6.48
CA ILE A 222 9.00 16.84 -7.06
C ILE A 222 9.08 17.31 -8.51
N GLY A 223 9.90 18.31 -8.82
CA GLY A 223 10.08 18.83 -10.16
C GLY A 223 10.62 17.78 -11.12
N LYS A 224 11.64 17.00 -10.69
CA LYS A 224 12.16 15.86 -11.48
C LYS A 224 11.07 14.82 -11.76
N MET A 225 10.27 14.46 -10.75
CA MET A 225 9.17 13.51 -10.90
C MET A 225 8.11 14.01 -11.87
N ILE A 226 7.73 15.28 -11.80
CA ILE A 226 6.76 15.90 -12.70
C ILE A 226 7.26 15.92 -14.15
N GLN A 227 8.53 16.27 -14.36
CA GLN A 227 9.14 16.22 -15.69
C GLN A 227 9.14 14.80 -16.27
N LEU A 228 9.48 13.80 -15.45
CA LEU A 228 9.44 12.40 -15.86
C LEU A 228 8.03 11.94 -16.24
N LEU A 229 7.01 12.31 -15.46
CA LEU A 229 5.61 12.00 -15.81
C LEU A 229 5.23 12.60 -17.17
N HIS A 230 5.66 13.83 -17.46
CA HIS A 230 5.40 14.48 -18.74
C HIS A 230 6.09 13.77 -19.90
N ASP A 231 7.35 13.35 -19.72
CA ASP A 231 8.10 12.64 -20.75
C ASP A 231 7.52 11.25 -21.04
N LEU A 232 7.08 10.52 -20.02
CA LEU A 232 6.48 9.19 -20.16
C LEU A 232 5.16 9.23 -20.91
N ARG A 233 4.34 10.27 -20.71
CA ARG A 233 3.07 10.43 -21.44
C ARG A 233 3.26 10.49 -22.96
N SER A 234 4.42 10.94 -23.42
CA SER A 234 4.72 11.15 -24.83
C SER A 234 5.44 9.95 -25.48
N ASN A 235 5.78 8.92 -24.71
CA ASN A 235 6.66 7.83 -25.13
C ASN A 235 5.97 6.46 -25.05
N HIS A 236 5.22 6.10 -26.10
CA HIS A 236 4.80 4.71 -26.28
C HIS A 236 5.97 3.87 -26.80
N SER A 237 6.20 2.71 -26.19
CA SER A 237 7.19 1.76 -26.67
C SER A 237 6.53 0.75 -27.62
N SER A 238 7.34 0.02 -28.37
CA SER A 238 6.85 -1.07 -29.23
C SER A 238 6.70 -2.41 -28.48
N ASP A 239 6.87 -2.41 -27.15
CA ASP A 239 6.93 -3.59 -26.30
C ASP A 239 5.90 -3.48 -25.17
N ASP A 240 4.86 -4.32 -25.23
CA ASP A 240 3.73 -4.31 -24.28
C ASP A 240 4.19 -4.37 -22.81
N LYS A 241 5.29 -5.08 -22.54
CA LYS A 241 5.85 -5.20 -21.19
C LYS A 241 6.49 -3.91 -20.72
N THR A 242 7.24 -3.23 -21.59
CA THR A 242 7.81 -1.92 -21.30
C THR A 242 6.70 -0.88 -21.12
N ASP A 243 5.64 -0.93 -21.92
CA ASP A 243 4.49 -0.03 -21.75
C ASP A 243 3.77 -0.25 -20.42
N LEU A 244 3.58 -1.50 -19.99
CA LEU A 244 3.04 -1.82 -18.68
C LEU A 244 3.91 -1.25 -17.54
N GLU A 245 5.23 -1.43 -17.60
CA GLU A 245 6.14 -0.92 -16.57
C GLU A 245 6.24 0.61 -16.55
N GLN A 246 6.12 1.27 -17.71
CA GLN A 246 5.98 2.73 -17.78
C GLN A 246 4.71 3.20 -17.08
N LEU A 247 3.58 2.52 -17.30
CA LEU A 247 2.32 2.81 -16.63
C LEU A 247 2.42 2.63 -15.11
N LEU A 248 2.99 1.51 -14.66
CA LEU A 248 3.18 1.21 -13.23
C LEU A 248 4.06 2.26 -12.54
N PHE A 249 5.13 2.68 -13.21
CA PHE A 249 5.97 3.78 -12.75
C PHE A 249 5.17 5.09 -12.66
N TYR A 250 4.45 5.46 -13.73
CA TYR A 250 3.66 6.70 -13.80
C TYR A 250 2.65 6.78 -12.65
N VAL A 251 1.89 5.71 -12.44
CA VAL A 251 0.90 5.59 -11.37
C VAL A 251 1.58 5.70 -10.01
N SER A 252 2.70 4.99 -9.80
CA SER A 252 3.45 5.02 -8.53
C SER A 252 3.94 6.42 -8.17
N VAL A 253 4.48 7.16 -9.13
CA VAL A 253 4.90 8.55 -8.92
C VAL A 253 3.69 9.46 -8.65
N CYS A 254 2.56 9.29 -9.34
CA CYS A 254 1.35 10.08 -9.07
C CYS A 254 0.87 9.94 -7.61
N TYR A 255 0.82 8.70 -7.11
CA TYR A 255 0.47 8.45 -5.70
C TYR A 255 1.54 8.97 -4.73
N PHE A 256 2.82 8.91 -5.09
CA PHE A 256 3.89 9.41 -4.23
C PHE A 256 3.85 10.94 -4.06
N LEU A 257 3.53 11.64 -5.15
CA LEU A 257 3.27 13.07 -5.13
C LEU A 257 2.01 13.40 -4.31
N ASP A 258 0.91 12.67 -4.49
CA ASP A 258 -0.31 12.87 -3.71
C ASP A 258 -0.10 12.55 -2.20
N PHE A 259 0.72 11.55 -1.88
CA PHE A 259 1.12 11.27 -0.51
C PHE A 259 1.87 12.45 0.11
N THR A 260 2.83 13.03 -0.63
CA THR A 260 3.56 14.23 -0.20
C THR A 260 2.60 15.39 0.07
N GLU A 261 1.68 15.62 -0.86
CA GLU A 261 0.68 16.69 -0.81
C GLU A 261 -0.26 16.55 0.40
N ARG A 262 -0.73 15.33 0.70
CA ARG A 262 -1.69 15.07 1.78
C ARG A 262 -1.07 14.99 3.17
N ASN A 263 0.09 14.33 3.28
CA ASN A 263 0.64 13.94 4.58
C ASN A 263 1.82 14.83 5.03
N ILE A 264 2.41 15.61 4.12
CA ILE A 264 3.66 16.34 4.39
C ILE A 264 3.46 17.85 4.24
N CYS A 265 3.20 18.32 3.02
CA CYS A 265 3.11 19.75 2.73
C CYS A 265 2.05 20.03 1.66
N LYS A 266 0.86 20.43 2.10
CA LYS A 266 -0.21 20.84 1.20
C LYS A 266 0.21 22.06 0.36
N GLY A 267 -0.05 21.98 -0.93
CA GLY A 267 0.20 22.96 -1.98
C GLY A 267 1.56 22.82 -2.65
N ILE A 268 2.48 22.01 -2.11
CA ILE A 268 3.87 21.99 -2.62
C ILE A 268 3.95 21.38 -4.01
N VAL A 269 3.13 20.36 -4.30
CA VAL A 269 3.18 19.71 -5.61
C VAL A 269 2.59 20.63 -6.66
N GLU A 270 1.44 21.23 -6.39
CA GLU A 270 0.79 22.21 -7.29
C GLU A 270 1.70 23.42 -7.54
N GLU A 271 2.33 23.97 -6.50
CA GLU A 271 3.29 25.06 -6.62
C GLU A 271 4.48 24.67 -7.51
N THR A 272 5.09 23.52 -7.26
CA THR A 272 6.25 23.04 -8.04
C THR A 272 5.87 22.76 -9.49
N GLU A 273 4.68 22.21 -9.71
CA GLU A 273 4.16 21.91 -11.05
C GLU A 273 3.97 23.19 -11.88
N ALA A 274 3.42 24.25 -11.26
CA ALA A 274 3.27 25.56 -11.89
C ALA A 274 4.63 26.21 -12.23
N GLU A 275 5.65 25.97 -11.41
CA GLU A 275 7.02 26.44 -11.65
C GLU A 275 7.74 25.64 -12.75
N THR A 276 7.39 24.35 -12.91
CA THR A 276 8.12 23.41 -13.78
C THR A 276 7.52 23.33 -15.19
N ILE A 277 6.19 23.40 -15.33
CA ILE A 277 5.50 23.24 -16.62
C ILE A 277 4.94 24.59 -17.11
N VAL A 278 5.64 25.20 -18.07
CA VAL A 278 5.19 26.45 -18.71
C VAL A 278 3.94 26.19 -19.57
N ASN A 279 2.82 26.86 -19.28
CA ASN A 279 1.54 26.83 -20.00
C ASN A 279 0.68 25.53 -19.92
N GLY A 280 1.06 24.52 -19.12
CA GLY A 280 0.36 23.22 -19.03
C GLY A 280 -0.19 22.83 -17.64
N PHE A 281 -0.21 23.77 -16.69
CA PHE A 281 -0.47 23.51 -15.27
C PHE A 281 -1.83 22.84 -14.98
N LEU A 282 -2.93 23.39 -15.50
CA LEU A 282 -4.28 22.87 -15.24
C LEU A 282 -4.50 21.48 -15.84
N THR A 283 -3.93 21.19 -17.02
CA THR A 283 -4.07 19.88 -17.67
C THR A 283 -3.25 18.83 -16.95
N SER A 284 -1.99 19.11 -16.61
CA SER A 284 -1.10 18.14 -15.95
C SER A 284 -1.62 17.72 -14.57
N THR A 285 -2.11 18.65 -13.75
CA THR A 285 -2.65 18.31 -12.43
C THR A 285 -3.93 17.49 -12.54
N ALA A 286 -4.82 17.87 -13.46
CA ALA A 286 -6.06 17.14 -13.70
C ALA A 286 -5.79 15.73 -14.22
N ASP A 287 -4.83 15.56 -15.13
CA ASP A 287 -4.41 14.26 -15.66
C ASP A 287 -3.90 13.34 -14.53
N ARG A 288 -3.00 13.84 -13.67
CA ARG A 288 -2.48 13.04 -12.54
C ARG A 288 -3.59 12.61 -11.59
N LYS A 289 -4.52 13.52 -11.27
CA LYS A 289 -5.66 13.22 -10.38
C LYS A 289 -6.66 12.26 -11.03
N ALA A 290 -6.87 12.36 -12.34
CA ALA A 290 -7.70 11.43 -13.10
C ALA A 290 -7.08 10.04 -13.13
N THR A 291 -5.78 9.92 -13.48
CA THR A 291 -5.05 8.67 -13.43
C THR A 291 -5.11 8.05 -12.05
N GLN A 292 -4.76 8.80 -10.99
CA GLN A 292 -4.84 8.29 -9.62
C GLN A 292 -6.24 7.78 -9.28
N SER A 293 -7.28 8.57 -9.53
CA SER A 293 -8.66 8.21 -9.21
C SER A 293 -9.11 6.95 -9.96
N SER A 294 -8.72 6.81 -11.23
CA SER A 294 -9.05 5.64 -12.04
C SER A 294 -8.34 4.38 -11.56
N THR A 295 -7.05 4.48 -11.21
CA THR A 295 -6.31 3.36 -10.64
C THR A 295 -6.94 2.95 -9.30
N THR A 296 -7.19 3.91 -8.40
CA THR A 296 -7.87 3.62 -7.11
C THR A 296 -9.23 2.96 -7.32
N LEU A 297 -10.04 3.42 -8.27
CA LEU A 297 -11.34 2.79 -8.56
C LEU A 297 -11.17 1.33 -8.99
N GLY A 298 -10.23 1.04 -9.88
CA GLY A 298 -10.00 -0.34 -10.30
C GLY A 298 -9.42 -1.24 -9.21
N GLU A 299 -8.55 -0.71 -8.33
CA GLU A 299 -8.09 -1.42 -7.12
C GLU A 299 -9.28 -1.85 -6.23
N TYR A 300 -10.20 -0.92 -5.95
CA TYR A 300 -11.42 -1.21 -5.17
C TYR A 300 -12.38 -2.16 -5.89
N LEU A 301 -12.52 -2.05 -7.21
CA LEU A 301 -13.34 -2.95 -8.02
C LEU A 301 -12.84 -4.39 -7.94
N HIS A 302 -11.53 -4.54 -7.97
CA HIS A 302 -10.90 -5.84 -7.88
C HIS A 302 -11.03 -6.42 -6.46
N SER A 303 -10.78 -5.62 -5.41
CA SER A 303 -11.07 -5.97 -4.01
C SER A 303 -12.51 -6.46 -3.80
N ALA A 304 -13.48 -5.77 -4.42
CA ALA A 304 -14.89 -6.16 -4.43
C ALA A 304 -15.12 -7.47 -5.21
N GLY A 305 -14.40 -7.69 -6.30
CA GLY A 305 -14.39 -8.95 -7.05
C GLY A 305 -13.98 -10.14 -6.17
N ASP A 306 -12.87 -10.02 -5.44
CA ASP A 306 -12.39 -11.05 -4.53
C ASP A 306 -13.36 -11.32 -3.37
N LEU A 307 -13.97 -10.26 -2.84
CA LEU A 307 -15.01 -10.38 -1.82
C LEU A 307 -16.21 -11.17 -2.36
N LEU A 308 -16.67 -10.86 -3.57
CA LEU A 308 -17.76 -11.59 -4.21
C LEU A 308 -17.40 -13.04 -4.51
N ARG A 309 -16.14 -13.36 -4.84
CA ARG A 309 -15.68 -14.75 -5.01
C ARG A 309 -15.78 -15.51 -3.70
N LEU A 310 -15.31 -14.94 -2.59
CA LEU A 310 -15.46 -15.55 -1.27
C LEU A 310 -16.93 -15.81 -0.92
N LEU A 311 -17.79 -14.81 -1.15
CA LEU A 311 -19.21 -14.87 -0.78
C LEU A 311 -20.03 -15.87 -1.61
N ASN A 312 -19.57 -16.20 -2.82
CA ASN A 312 -20.23 -17.16 -3.72
C ASN A 312 -19.56 -18.54 -3.72
N ASP A 313 -18.46 -18.74 -2.99
CA ASP A 313 -17.79 -20.03 -2.87
C ASP A 313 -18.50 -20.92 -1.84
N GLU A 314 -19.15 -21.98 -2.30
CA GLU A 314 -19.90 -22.92 -1.45
C GLU A 314 -19.02 -23.56 -0.37
N GLU A 315 -17.76 -23.86 -0.69
CA GLU A 315 -16.79 -24.43 0.27
C GLU A 315 -16.44 -23.47 1.41
N SER A 316 -16.66 -22.16 1.21
CA SER A 316 -16.38 -21.10 2.19
C SER A 316 -17.61 -20.68 3.00
N GLN A 317 -18.76 -21.31 2.81
CA GLN A 317 -19.99 -20.89 3.47
C GLN A 317 -19.87 -20.89 5.02
N SER A 318 -19.27 -21.93 5.60
CA SER A 318 -19.02 -21.98 7.05
C SER A 318 -18.10 -20.86 7.54
N TYR A 319 -17.19 -20.39 6.69
CA TYR A 319 -16.31 -19.28 7.00
C TYR A 319 -17.06 -17.94 6.94
N SER A 320 -17.88 -17.75 5.91
CA SER A 320 -18.73 -16.56 5.74
C SER A 320 -19.73 -16.43 6.90
N GLU A 321 -20.31 -17.54 7.35
CA GLU A 321 -21.19 -17.60 8.53
C GLU A 321 -20.51 -17.14 9.81
N LYS A 322 -19.30 -17.66 10.09
CA LYS A 322 -18.54 -17.30 11.30
C LYS A 322 -18.14 -15.83 11.34
N ASN A 323 -18.00 -15.19 10.18
CA ASN A 323 -17.51 -13.82 10.05
C ASN A 323 -18.59 -12.85 9.53
N GLU A 324 -19.87 -13.22 9.63
CA GLU A 324 -21.00 -12.49 9.03
C GLU A 324 -20.98 -10.98 9.34
N ALA A 325 -20.82 -10.61 10.61
CA ALA A 325 -20.84 -9.20 11.02
C ALA A 325 -19.71 -8.37 10.38
N TYR A 326 -18.50 -8.94 10.30
CA TYR A 326 -17.36 -8.28 9.68
C TYR A 326 -17.55 -8.15 8.16
N LEU A 327 -18.01 -9.22 7.51
CA LEU A 327 -18.22 -9.24 6.06
C LEU A 327 -19.35 -8.29 5.65
N LYS A 328 -20.44 -8.18 6.41
CA LYS A 328 -21.51 -7.19 6.16
C LYS A 328 -20.98 -5.75 6.24
N LYS A 329 -20.24 -5.42 7.30
CA LYS A 329 -19.59 -4.11 7.42
C LYS A 329 -18.62 -3.84 6.27
N THR A 330 -17.87 -4.86 5.85
CA THR A 330 -16.94 -4.78 4.72
C THR A 330 -17.67 -4.49 3.42
N ILE A 331 -18.79 -5.16 3.14
CA ILE A 331 -19.63 -4.92 1.96
C ILE A 331 -20.16 -3.48 1.94
N GLU A 332 -20.72 -3.02 3.06
CA GLU A 332 -21.23 -1.64 3.19
C GLU A 332 -20.13 -0.60 2.92
N ASN A 333 -18.95 -0.81 3.48
CA ASN A 333 -17.79 0.03 3.24
C ASN A 333 -17.39 0.02 1.75
N HIS A 334 -17.32 -1.13 1.10
CA HIS A 334 -16.99 -1.21 -0.33
C HIS A 334 -18.02 -0.48 -1.21
N ILE A 335 -19.31 -0.62 -0.92
CA ILE A 335 -20.37 0.10 -1.65
C ILE A 335 -20.19 1.61 -1.50
N LYS A 336 -19.91 2.08 -0.29
CA LYS A 336 -19.67 3.50 0.00
C LYS A 336 -18.44 4.01 -0.74
N GLU A 337 -17.30 3.31 -0.62
CA GLU A 337 -16.05 3.71 -1.25
C GLU A 337 -16.16 3.71 -2.77
N LEU A 338 -16.73 2.67 -3.38
CA LEU A 338 -16.96 2.63 -4.84
C LEU A 338 -17.80 3.82 -5.32
N SER A 339 -18.82 4.23 -4.55
CA SER A 339 -19.64 5.41 -4.86
C SER A 339 -18.83 6.71 -4.85
N ILE A 340 -17.96 6.86 -3.86
CA ILE A 340 -17.05 8.01 -3.72
C ILE A 340 -16.05 8.00 -4.90
N LYS A 341 -15.41 6.86 -5.17
CA LYS A 341 -14.42 6.72 -6.24
C LYS A 341 -14.98 6.97 -7.62
N ILE A 342 -16.19 6.49 -7.93
CA ILE A 342 -16.88 6.83 -9.19
C ILE A 342 -17.01 8.36 -9.35
N THR A 343 -17.39 9.05 -8.28
CA THR A 343 -17.61 10.50 -8.29
C THR A 343 -16.29 11.26 -8.48
N GLU A 344 -15.22 10.81 -7.81
CA GLU A 344 -13.86 11.35 -7.98
C GLU A 344 -13.38 11.17 -9.42
N VAL A 345 -13.53 9.97 -10.01
CA VAL A 345 -13.17 9.72 -11.40
C VAL A 345 -13.96 10.62 -12.34
N LYS A 346 -15.30 10.66 -12.23
CA LYS A 346 -16.15 11.54 -13.05
C LYS A 346 -15.67 12.99 -13.05
N LYS A 347 -15.46 13.55 -11.86
CA LYS A 347 -15.01 14.93 -11.67
C LYS A 347 -13.68 15.20 -12.39
N TRP A 348 -12.69 14.33 -12.21
CA TRP A 348 -11.36 14.60 -12.76
C TRP A 348 -11.28 14.36 -14.27
N TYR A 349 -12.04 13.40 -14.79
CA TYR A 349 -12.15 13.19 -16.24
C TYR A 349 -12.88 14.33 -16.94
N GLU A 350 -13.88 14.94 -16.32
CA GLU A 350 -14.54 16.14 -16.85
C GLU A 350 -13.56 17.32 -16.98
N ILE A 351 -12.60 17.45 -16.06
CA ILE A 351 -11.61 18.54 -16.05
C ILE A 351 -10.46 18.25 -17.04
N ALA A 352 -9.96 17.03 -17.06
CA ALA A 352 -8.81 16.64 -17.86
C ALA A 352 -9.17 16.31 -19.33
N GLY A 353 -10.43 15.95 -19.61
CA GLY A 353 -10.89 15.55 -20.92
C GLY A 353 -10.33 14.20 -21.38
N ASN A 354 -10.27 13.98 -22.71
CA ASN A 354 -9.86 12.71 -23.31
C ASN A 354 -8.34 12.41 -23.21
N ASN A 355 -7.55 13.28 -22.59
CA ASN A 355 -6.10 13.13 -22.57
C ASN A 355 -5.59 12.29 -21.39
N CYS A 356 -6.47 11.67 -20.59
CA CYS A 356 -6.10 10.89 -19.41
C CYS A 356 -5.66 9.46 -19.75
N ILE A 357 -4.59 8.98 -19.11
CA ILE A 357 -4.21 7.57 -19.16
C ILE A 357 -5.06 6.81 -18.14
N ILE A 358 -5.87 5.87 -18.62
CA ILE A 358 -6.62 4.90 -17.81
C ILE A 358 -6.02 3.52 -18.09
N TYR A 359 -5.42 2.87 -17.10
CA TYR A 359 -4.84 1.51 -17.28
C TYR A 359 -4.02 1.34 -18.59
N GLY A 360 -3.23 2.35 -18.98
CA GLY A 360 -2.40 2.28 -20.17
C GLY A 360 -3.11 2.57 -21.50
N SER A 361 -4.41 2.89 -21.50
CA SER A 361 -5.16 3.31 -22.70
C SER A 361 -5.74 4.72 -22.55
N LEU A 362 -5.62 5.51 -23.62
CA LEU A 362 -6.26 6.81 -23.80
C LEU A 362 -7.68 6.62 -24.37
N GLU A 363 -8.56 5.91 -23.66
CA GLU A 363 -9.85 5.53 -24.23
C GLU A 363 -11.06 5.85 -23.35
N PRO A 364 -11.97 6.74 -23.81
CA PRO A 364 -13.27 6.98 -23.20
C PRO A 364 -14.12 5.70 -23.01
N GLU A 365 -13.87 4.67 -23.82
CA GLU A 365 -14.54 3.37 -23.71
C GLU A 365 -14.20 2.64 -22.41
N LEU A 366 -12.93 2.69 -22.00
CA LEU A 366 -12.48 2.09 -20.75
C LEU A 366 -13.07 2.81 -19.53
N TYR A 367 -13.17 4.14 -19.59
CA TYR A 367 -13.86 4.93 -18.56
C TYR A 367 -15.33 4.50 -18.43
N ASN A 368 -16.06 4.45 -19.55
CA ASN A 368 -17.47 4.03 -19.54
C ASN A 368 -17.65 2.59 -19.05
N TRP A 369 -16.74 1.70 -19.45
CA TRP A 369 -16.71 0.32 -18.97
C TRP A 369 -16.50 0.25 -17.46
N MET A 370 -15.52 0.98 -16.91
CA MET A 370 -15.26 1.02 -15.47
C MET A 370 -16.48 1.49 -14.68
N ILE A 371 -17.16 2.55 -15.14
CA ILE A 371 -18.36 3.05 -14.48
C ILE A 371 -19.49 2.00 -14.53
N SER A 372 -19.72 1.39 -15.69
CA SER A 372 -20.72 0.33 -15.85
C SER A 372 -20.44 -0.86 -14.94
N TYR A 373 -19.20 -1.36 -14.96
CA TYR A 373 -18.75 -2.47 -14.15
C TYR A 373 -18.86 -2.19 -12.65
N THR A 374 -18.59 -0.94 -12.23
CA THR A 374 -18.77 -0.53 -10.84
C THR A 374 -20.23 -0.60 -10.40
N ASN A 375 -21.14 -0.11 -11.22
CA ASN A 375 -22.56 -0.17 -10.91
C ASN A 375 -23.05 -1.61 -10.80
N GLU A 376 -22.59 -2.50 -11.69
CA GLU A 376 -22.87 -3.93 -11.64
C GLU A 376 -22.38 -4.55 -10.32
N LYS A 377 -21.10 -4.36 -9.97
CA LYS A 377 -20.50 -4.89 -8.73
C LYS A 377 -21.19 -4.36 -7.49
N MET A 378 -21.51 -3.07 -7.45
CA MET A 378 -22.26 -2.48 -6.34
C MET A 378 -23.66 -3.10 -6.19
N SER A 379 -24.33 -3.43 -7.30
CA SER A 379 -25.62 -4.14 -7.25
C SER A 379 -25.46 -5.53 -6.64
N THR A 380 -24.49 -6.31 -7.12
CA THR A 380 -24.25 -7.67 -6.59
C THR A 380 -23.85 -7.64 -5.11
N LEU A 381 -23.05 -6.67 -4.70
CA LEU A 381 -22.69 -6.47 -3.29
C LEU A 381 -23.91 -6.14 -2.43
N LYS A 382 -24.82 -5.27 -2.89
CA LYS A 382 -26.08 -4.97 -2.19
C LYS A 382 -26.94 -6.22 -2.03
N ASP A 383 -27.05 -7.03 -3.08
CA ASP A 383 -27.78 -8.30 -3.00
C ASP A 383 -27.16 -9.21 -1.92
N CYS A 384 -25.83 -9.33 -1.91
CA CYS A 384 -25.12 -10.11 -0.89
C CYS A 384 -25.32 -9.57 0.54
N ALA A 385 -25.36 -8.25 0.73
CA ALA A 385 -25.58 -7.64 2.05
C ALA A 385 -26.94 -8.00 2.65
N THR A 386 -27.94 -8.23 1.81
CA THR A 386 -29.32 -8.57 2.22
C THR A 386 -29.56 -10.06 2.42
N ARG A 387 -28.62 -10.92 1.98
CA ARG A 387 -28.72 -12.37 2.21
C ARG A 387 -28.54 -12.70 3.69
N SER A 388 -29.38 -13.60 4.21
CA SER A 388 -29.06 -14.32 5.45
C SER A 388 -28.03 -15.39 5.10
N TRP A 389 -26.86 -15.33 5.70
CA TRP A 389 -25.85 -16.38 5.54
C TRP A 389 -26.01 -17.50 6.56
N LYS A 390 -26.92 -17.37 7.52
CA LYS A 390 -27.28 -18.45 8.45
C LYS A 390 -28.14 -19.49 7.74
N ALA A 391 -27.66 -20.74 7.70
CA ALA A 391 -28.43 -21.91 7.34
C ALA A 391 -29.61 -22.16 8.30
#